data_AF-A0A8T3QZK0-F1
#
_entry.id   AF-A0A8T3QZK0-F1
#
_cell.length_a   1.000
_cell.length_b   1.000
_cell.length_c   1.000
_cell.angle_alpha   90.00
_cell.angle_beta   90.00
_cell.angle_gamma   90.00
#
_symmetry.space_group_name_H-M   'P 1'
#
loop_
_entity.id
_entity.type
_entity.pdbx_description
1 polymer ?
#
loop_
_entity_poly.entity_id
_entity_poly.type
_entity_poly.pdbx_seq_one_letter_code
_entity_poly.pdbx_strand_id
1 'polypeptide(L)'
;MNRLWSQVRPASIADPLEIALAEIDVAITLVRRGQARRVRLIGLSAGERAAGPGLARAQEARVRFTLQRAAAPGVAVSLVIGPAIDD
;
A
#
# COMPACT_ATOMS: atom_id res chain seq x y z
N MET A 1 39.57 -2.50 -28.16
CA MET A 1 39.47 -1.33 -27.26
C MET A 1 37.99 -1.00 -27.07
N ASN A 2 37.52 -1.10 -25.83
CA ASN A 2 36.13 -1.19 -25.36
C ASN A 2 35.16 -0.08 -25.82
N ARG A 3 33.97 -0.46 -26.31
CA ARG A 3 32.74 0.36 -26.30
C ARG A 3 31.48 -0.49 -26.04
N LEU A 4 31.46 -1.26 -24.95
CA LEU A 4 30.32 -2.13 -24.56
C LEU A 4 29.59 -1.68 -23.28
N TRP A 5 29.45 -0.38 -23.03
CA TRP A 5 28.83 0.14 -21.79
C TRP A 5 27.78 1.23 -21.99
N SER A 6 26.96 1.19 -23.05
CA SER A 6 26.04 2.32 -23.33
C SER A 6 24.55 2.04 -23.29
N GLN A 7 24.08 0.92 -22.74
CA GLN A 7 22.64 0.74 -22.48
C GLN A 7 22.35 0.00 -21.18
N VAL A 8 22.84 0.53 -20.05
CA VAL A 8 22.10 0.33 -18.80
C VAL A 8 20.89 1.25 -18.91
N ARG A 9 19.74 0.72 -19.32
CA ARG A 9 18.48 1.46 -19.16
C ARG A 9 18.33 1.72 -17.65
N PRO A 10 18.18 2.98 -17.19
CA PRO A 10 17.84 3.19 -15.80
C PRO A 10 16.58 2.38 -15.52
N ALA A 11 16.62 1.51 -14.52
CA ALA A 11 15.42 0.84 -14.05
C ALA A 11 14.41 1.96 -13.78
N SER A 12 13.26 1.91 -14.46
CA SER A 12 12.14 2.80 -14.18
C SER A 12 11.88 2.69 -12.69
N ILE A 13 12.20 3.75 -11.93
CA ILE A 13 11.88 3.82 -10.51
C ILE A 13 10.36 3.79 -10.47
N ALA A 14 9.78 2.64 -10.11
CA ALA A 14 8.34 2.48 -10.06
C ALA A 14 7.74 3.58 -9.18
N ASP A 15 6.61 4.15 -9.62
CA ASP A 15 5.99 5.28 -8.92
C ASP A 15 5.66 4.85 -7.49
N PRO A 16 6.14 5.57 -6.47
CA PRO A 16 5.81 5.28 -5.07
C PRO A 16 4.30 5.14 -4.81
N LEU A 17 3.45 5.83 -5.57
CA LEU A 17 2.00 5.66 -5.50
C LEU A 17 1.55 4.30 -6.04
N GLU A 18 2.05 3.88 -7.20
CA GLU A 18 1.73 2.57 -7.79
C GLU A 18 2.14 1.42 -6.87
N ILE A 19 3.35 1.51 -6.27
CA ILE A 19 3.82 0.55 -5.29
C ILE A 19 2.87 0.50 -4.09
N ALA A 20 2.54 1.67 -3.50
CA ALA A 20 1.66 1.73 -2.35
C ALA A 20 0.27 1.14 -2.64
N LEU A 21 -0.27 1.39 -3.83
CA LEU A 21 -1.54 0.84 -4.27
C LEU A 21 -1.48 -0.69 -4.46
N ALA A 22 -0.39 -1.21 -5.01
CA ALA A 22 -0.19 -2.66 -5.12
C ALA A 22 -0.12 -3.34 -3.74
N GLU A 23 0.58 -2.76 -2.77
CA GLU A 23 0.64 -3.27 -1.39
C GLU A 23 -0.73 -3.27 -0.71
N ILE A 24 -1.55 -2.23 -0.95
CA ILE A 24 -2.93 -2.17 -0.47
C ILE A 24 -3.78 -3.28 -1.09
N ASP A 25 -3.66 -3.54 -2.39
CA ASP A 25 -4.43 -4.59 -3.07
C ASP A 25 -4.07 -6.00 -2.55
N VAL A 26 -2.79 -6.24 -2.27
CA VAL A 26 -2.32 -7.48 -1.64
C VAL A 26 -2.93 -7.61 -0.25
N ALA A 27 -2.87 -6.57 0.58
CA ALA A 27 -3.44 -6.59 1.93
C ALA A 27 -4.97 -6.81 1.93
N ILE A 28 -5.70 -6.16 1.03
CA ILE A 28 -7.13 -6.39 0.82
C ILE A 28 -7.39 -7.84 0.43
N THR A 29 -6.60 -8.39 -0.50
CA THR A 29 -6.76 -9.77 -0.96
C THR A 29 -6.55 -10.77 0.17
N LEU A 30 -5.51 -10.58 0.99
CA LEU A 30 -5.24 -11.44 2.14
C LEU A 30 -6.41 -11.44 3.12
N VAL A 31 -6.96 -10.26 3.45
CA VAL A 31 -8.09 -10.13 4.37
C VAL A 31 -9.37 -10.71 3.78
N ARG A 32 -9.70 -10.36 2.52
CA ARG A 32 -10.91 -10.84 1.83
C ARG A 32 -10.94 -12.37 1.69
N ARG A 33 -9.78 -13.00 1.51
CA ARG A 33 -9.66 -14.46 1.41
C ARG A 33 -9.61 -15.17 2.77
N GLY A 34 -9.69 -14.43 3.89
CA GLY A 34 -9.55 -14.99 5.23
C GLY A 34 -8.14 -15.47 5.57
N GLN A 35 -7.14 -15.11 4.75
CA GLN A 35 -5.74 -15.50 4.97
C GLN A 35 -5.06 -14.62 6.03
N ALA A 36 -5.60 -13.44 6.29
CA ALA A 36 -5.20 -12.57 7.38
C ALA A 36 -6.42 -11.95 8.07
N ARG A 37 -6.45 -11.94 9.40
CA ARG A 37 -7.51 -11.24 10.16
C ARG A 37 -7.32 -9.72 10.15
N ARG A 38 -6.08 -9.25 10.07
CA ARG A 38 -5.76 -7.81 10.03
C ARG A 38 -4.38 -7.62 9.44
N VAL A 39 -4.24 -6.66 8.53
CA VAL A 39 -2.96 -6.26 7.94
C VAL A 39 -2.72 -4.79 8.27
N ARG A 40 -1.52 -4.48 8.78
CA ARG A 40 -1.07 -3.10 8.98
C ARG A 40 0.08 -2.81 8.03
N LEU A 41 -0.12 -1.87 7.12
CA LEU A 41 0.93 -1.36 6.23
C LEU A 41 1.57 -0.14 6.91
N ILE A 42 2.89 -0.16 7.03
CA ILE A 42 3.70 0.91 7.63
C ILE A 42 4.78 1.36 6.65
N GLY A 43 5.15 2.64 6.71
CA GLY A 43 6.28 3.15 5.92
C GLY A 43 6.02 3.27 4.41
N LEU A 44 4.75 3.28 3.97
CA LEU A 44 4.42 3.53 2.57
C LEU A 44 4.80 4.98 2.21
N SER A 45 5.77 5.15 1.32
CA SER A 45 6.27 6.48 0.91
C SER A 45 5.18 7.40 0.34
N ALA A 46 4.14 6.82 -0.26
CA ALA A 46 2.97 7.53 -0.78
C ALA A 46 1.67 7.22 -0.01
N GLY A 47 1.76 6.76 1.25
CA GLY A 47 0.62 6.25 2.02
C GLY A 47 -0.57 7.20 2.14
N GLU A 48 -0.32 8.51 2.37
CA GLU A 48 -1.39 9.53 2.41
C GLU A 48 -2.08 9.69 1.06
N ARG A 49 -1.32 9.72 -0.04
CA ARG A 49 -1.87 9.84 -1.40
C ARG A 49 -2.64 8.58 -1.79
N ALA A 50 -2.17 7.42 -1.36
CA ALA A 50 -2.80 6.12 -1.62
C ALA A 50 -4.05 5.88 -0.75
N ALA A 51 -4.25 6.63 0.34
CA ALA A 51 -5.35 6.37 1.28
C ALA A 51 -6.74 6.52 0.64
N GLY A 52 -6.95 7.52 -0.22
CA GLY A 52 -8.21 7.73 -0.91
C GLY A 52 -8.57 6.59 -1.87
N PRO A 53 -7.72 6.28 -2.88
CA PRO A 53 -7.95 5.15 -3.77
C PRO A 53 -8.00 3.81 -3.02
N GLY A 54 -7.16 3.63 -2.00
CA GLY A 54 -7.15 2.44 -1.16
C GLY A 54 -8.47 2.22 -0.41
N LEU A 55 -9.09 3.29 0.10
CA LEU A 55 -10.41 3.23 0.72
C LEU A 55 -11.48 2.79 -0.28
N ALA A 56 -11.49 3.34 -1.50
CA ALA A 56 -12.45 2.96 -2.54
C ALA A 56 -12.35 1.46 -2.86
N ARG A 57 -11.13 0.94 -3.04
CA ARG A 57 -10.89 -0.49 -3.28
C ARG A 57 -11.30 -1.37 -2.11
N ALA A 58 -11.07 -0.92 -0.87
CA ALA A 58 -11.50 -1.63 0.32
C ALA A 58 -13.03 -1.71 0.44
N GLN A 59 -13.74 -0.64 0.06
CA GLN A 59 -15.21 -0.61 0.02
C GLN A 59 -15.76 -1.60 -1.01
N GLU A 60 -15.19 -1.63 -2.22
CA GLU A 60 -15.55 -2.61 -3.26
C GLU A 60 -15.33 -4.06 -2.79
N ALA A 61 -14.24 -4.30 -2.06
CA ALA A 61 -13.91 -5.59 -1.49
C ALA A 61 -14.67 -5.92 -0.19
N ARG A 62 -15.50 -5.00 0.33
CA ARG A 62 -16.23 -5.11 1.60
C ARG A 62 -15.31 -5.47 2.78
N VAL A 63 -14.17 -4.78 2.88
CA VAL A 63 -13.25 -4.88 4.02
C VAL A 63 -13.13 -3.53 4.72
N ARG A 64 -12.84 -3.55 6.02
CA ARG A 64 -12.57 -2.34 6.81
C ARG A 64 -11.22 -1.77 6.42
N PHE A 65 -11.15 -0.45 6.26
CA PHE A 65 -9.93 0.31 6.00
C PHE A 65 -9.82 1.48 6.98
N THR A 66 -8.67 1.65 7.62
CA THR A 66 -8.42 2.74 8.57
C THR A 66 -7.07 3.38 8.29
N LEU A 67 -7.06 4.69 8.05
CA LEU A 67 -5.85 5.50 8.02
C LEU A 67 -5.51 5.95 9.45
N GLN A 68 -4.33 5.57 9.94
CA GLN A 68 -3.81 5.98 11.24
C GLN A 68 -2.66 6.98 11.02
N ARG A 69 -2.91 8.24 11.39
CA ARG A 69 -1.91 9.30 11.43
C ARG A 69 -1.29 9.35 12.82
N ALA A 70 0.03 9.36 12.88
CA ALA A 70 0.73 9.59 14.13
C ALA A 70 0.58 11.07 14.56
N ALA A 71 0.60 11.31 15.87
CA ALA A 71 0.46 12.65 16.43
C ALA A 71 1.70 13.54 16.18
N ALA A 72 2.87 12.94 15.94
CA ALA A 72 4.12 13.65 15.71
C ALA A 72 4.34 13.96 14.22
N PRO A 73 4.75 15.19 13.86
CA PRO A 73 5.16 15.53 12.50
C PRO A 73 6.29 14.62 11.98
N GLY A 74 6.24 14.26 10.70
CA GLY A 74 7.30 13.48 10.05
C GLY A 74 7.22 11.96 10.24
N VAL A 75 6.29 11.46 11.05
CA VAL A 75 6.06 10.01 11.18
C VAL A 75 5.17 9.52 10.04
N ALA A 76 5.61 8.46 9.37
CA ALA A 76 4.86 7.85 8.27
C ALA A 76 3.46 7.41 8.72
N VAL A 77 2.46 7.61 7.86
CA VAL A 77 1.13 7.07 8.10
C VAL A 77 1.13 5.56 8.07
N SER A 78 0.18 4.97 8.79
CA SER A 78 -0.10 3.54 8.68
C SER A 78 -1.52 3.31 8.21
N LEU A 79 -1.71 2.27 7.41
CA LEU A 79 -3.01 1.82 6.91
C LEU A 79 -3.32 0.49 7.57
N VAL A 80 -4.53 0.35 8.11
CA VAL A 80 -5.01 -0.90 8.72
C VAL A 80 -6.18 -1.42 7.92
N ILE A 81 -6.07 -2.66 7.46
CA ILE A 81 -7.10 -3.37 6.70
C ILE A 81 -7.53 -4.59 7.50
N GLY A 82 -8.84 -4.81 7.62
CA GLY A 82 -9.43 -5.92 8.38
C GLY A 82 -10.82 -6.30 7.87
N PRO A 83 -11.45 -7.36 8.39
CA PRO A 83 -12.80 -7.75 7.99
C PRO A 83 -13.79 -6.61 8.27
N ALA A 84 -14.89 -6.55 7.50
CA ALA A 84 -15.93 -5.54 7.70
C ALA A 84 -16.71 -5.72 9.02
N ILE A 85 -16.77 -6.94 9.54
CA ILE A 85 -17.38 -7.28 10.82
C ILE A 85 -16.27 -7.82 11.71
N ASP A 86 -16.11 -7.25 12.90
CA ASP A 86 -15.25 -7.82 13.93
C ASP A 86 -15.99 -9.07 14.47
N ASP A 87 -15.58 -10.25 14.01
CA ASP A 87 -15.96 -11.56 14.58
C ASP A 87 -15.36 -11.73 15.98
#